data_AF-A0A920F6G1-F1
#
_entry.id   AF-A0A920F6G1-F1
#
_cell.length_a   1.000
_cell.length_b   1.000
_cell.length_c   1.000
_cell.angle_alpha   90.00
_cell.angle_beta   90.00
_cell.angle_gamma   90.00
#
_symmetry.space_group_name_H-M   'P 1'
#
loop_
_entity.id
_entity.type
_entity.pdbx_description
1 polymer ?
#
loop_
_entity_poly.entity_id
_entity_poly.type
_entity_poly.pdbx_seq_one_letter_code
_entity_poly.pdbx_strand_id
1 'polypeptide(L)'
;MIDAPVSGGAAGARAGNLSIMASGAAKAFQAAEDVLEAIAGKVHHLGVEHGVGSTVKTVNQLLAGVHIAVAAEAMAFGVRAGADPKALYEVISGSAGSSWMWNNRVPHILNNDYTP
;
A
#
# COMPACT_ATOMS: atom_id res chain seq x y z
N MET A 1 -12.13 18.11 13.06
CA MET A 1 -11.30 16.90 13.06
C MET A 1 -11.49 16.17 11.75
N ILE A 2 -10.41 15.61 11.19
CA ILE A 2 -10.40 14.78 9.99
C ILE A 2 -9.80 13.42 10.38
N ASP A 3 -10.45 12.33 10.02
CA ASP A 3 -9.89 10.97 10.05
C ASP A 3 -9.13 10.77 8.73
N ALA A 4 -7.80 10.72 8.74
CA ALA A 4 -6.97 10.79 7.53
C ALA A 4 -5.79 9.78 7.50
N PRO A 5 -6.05 8.47 7.58
CA PRO A 5 -5.01 7.46 7.36
C PRO A 5 -4.37 7.55 5.97
N VAL A 6 -3.10 7.15 5.89
CA VAL A 6 -2.28 7.32 4.69
C VAL A 6 -1.72 6.02 4.13
N SER A 7 -1.38 6.02 2.85
CA SER A 7 -0.64 4.95 2.14
C SER A 7 0.48 5.56 1.30
N GLY A 8 1.59 4.82 1.12
CA GLY A 8 2.78 5.28 0.38
C GLY A 8 4.11 5.12 1.12
N GLY A 9 4.06 4.79 2.42
CA GLY A 9 5.26 4.54 3.24
C GLY A 9 6.17 5.75 3.41
N ALA A 10 7.36 5.52 3.97
CA ALA A 10 8.32 6.60 4.27
C ALA A 10 8.84 7.29 3.00
N ALA A 11 9.01 6.55 1.89
CA ALA A 11 9.41 7.11 0.61
C ALA A 11 8.33 8.06 0.04
N GLY A 12 7.06 7.64 0.05
CA GLY A 12 5.94 8.49 -0.38
C GLY A 12 5.79 9.73 0.49
N ALA A 13 5.96 9.60 1.80
CA ALA A 13 5.94 10.74 2.72
C ALA A 13 7.03 11.77 2.42
N ARG A 14 8.28 11.33 2.22
CA ARG A 14 9.40 12.23 1.86
C ARG A 14 9.20 12.92 0.52
N ALA A 15 8.51 12.26 -0.41
CA ALA A 15 8.22 12.81 -1.73
C ALA A 15 6.96 13.70 -1.78
N GLY A 16 6.25 13.89 -0.67
CA GLY A 16 4.95 14.58 -0.66
C GLY A 16 3.89 13.87 -1.51
N ASN A 17 4.00 12.56 -1.69
CA ASN A 17 3.20 11.78 -2.61
C ASN A 17 2.39 10.69 -1.90
N LEU A 18 1.86 11.00 -0.71
CA LEU A 18 0.99 10.07 0.03
C LEU A 18 -0.40 9.99 -0.62
N SER A 19 -1.00 8.81 -0.57
CA SER A 19 -2.44 8.64 -0.78
C SER A 19 -3.12 8.74 0.58
N ILE A 20 -3.96 9.76 0.75
CA ILE A 20 -4.68 10.02 1.99
C ILE A 20 -6.13 9.58 1.83
N MET A 21 -6.62 8.74 2.75
CA MET A 21 -8.00 8.26 2.80
C MET A 21 -8.72 9.03 3.90
N ALA A 22 -9.35 10.16 3.56
CA ALA A 22 -9.82 11.14 4.53
C ALA A 22 -11.35 11.23 4.64
N SER A 23 -11.89 11.32 5.85
CA SER A 23 -13.30 11.65 6.10
C SER A 23 -13.48 12.64 7.25
N GLY A 24 -14.54 13.45 7.18
CA GLY A 24 -14.82 14.52 8.15
C GLY A 24 -15.58 15.70 7.55
N ALA A 25 -16.00 16.63 8.40
CA ALA A 25 -16.75 17.82 8.00
C ALA A 25 -15.96 18.72 7.02
N ALA A 26 -16.65 19.28 6.02
CA ALA A 26 -16.04 20.13 4.99
C ALA A 26 -15.24 21.32 5.54
N LYS A 27 -15.72 21.95 6.62
CA LYS A 27 -15.00 23.05 7.29
C LYS A 27 -13.62 22.62 7.80
N ALA A 28 -13.47 21.36 8.25
CA ALA A 28 -12.19 20.85 8.70
C ALA A 28 -11.22 20.65 7.53
N PHE A 29 -11.72 20.17 6.38
CA PHE A 29 -10.92 20.06 5.15
C PHE A 29 -10.46 21.42 4.63
N GLN A 30 -11.34 22.42 4.54
CA GLN A 30 -10.95 23.78 4.16
C GLN A 30 -9.87 24.36 5.07
N ALA A 31 -9.96 24.10 6.38
CA ALA A 31 -8.97 24.59 7.33
C ALA A 31 -7.61 23.87 7.24
N ALA A 32 -7.53 22.71 6.59
CA ALA A 32 -6.33 21.86 6.50
C ALA A 32 -5.83 21.63 5.06
N GLU A 33 -6.43 22.32 4.09
CA GLU A 33 -6.21 22.10 2.65
C GLU A 33 -4.72 22.20 2.29
N ASP A 34 -4.08 23.33 2.61
CA ASP A 34 -2.66 23.57 2.35
C ASP A 34 -1.75 22.46 2.91
N VAL A 35 -2.06 21.95 4.12
CA VAL A 35 -1.26 20.91 4.77
C VAL A 35 -1.47 19.56 4.09
N LEU A 36 -2.70 19.23 3.73
CA LEU A 36 -3.03 17.98 3.05
C LEU A 36 -2.41 17.95 1.65
N GLU A 37 -2.47 19.06 0.91
CA GLU A 37 -1.87 19.18 -0.43
C GLU A 37 -0.34 19.12 -0.40
N ALA A 38 0.30 19.65 0.63
CA ALA A 38 1.76 19.62 0.76
C ALA A 38 2.35 18.21 0.91
N ILE A 39 1.57 17.24 1.42
CA ILE A 39 2.06 15.89 1.72
C ILE A 39 1.42 14.79 0.85
N ALA A 40 0.36 15.12 0.11
CA ALA A 40 -0.42 14.15 -0.63
C ALA A 40 -0.20 14.28 -2.14
N GLY A 41 0.01 13.14 -2.80
CA GLY A 41 -0.23 13.04 -4.23
C GLY A 41 -1.72 12.95 -4.54
N LYS A 42 -2.51 12.43 -3.60
CA LYS A 42 -3.96 12.34 -3.72
C LYS A 42 -4.65 12.30 -2.37
N VAL A 43 -5.66 13.14 -2.21
CA VAL A 43 -6.61 13.09 -1.08
C VAL A 43 -7.92 12.48 -1.56
N HIS A 44 -8.35 11.40 -0.95
CA HIS A 44 -9.66 10.79 -1.15
C HIS A 44 -10.62 11.31 -0.09
N HIS A 45 -11.67 12.01 -0.50
CA HIS A 45 -12.73 12.49 0.39
C HIS A 45 -13.83 11.45 0.50
N LEU A 46 -13.93 10.79 1.65
CA LEU A 46 -14.72 9.58 1.89
C LEU A 46 -15.98 9.85 2.73
N GLY A 47 -16.48 11.08 2.70
CA GLY A 47 -17.70 11.49 3.39
C GLY A 47 -17.46 12.35 4.63
N VAL A 48 -18.57 12.75 5.25
CA VAL A 48 -18.58 13.71 6.38
C VAL A 48 -18.37 13.06 7.74
N GLU A 49 -18.70 11.78 7.86
CA GLU A 49 -18.61 11.02 9.12
C GLU A 49 -17.18 10.53 9.36
N HIS A 50 -16.73 10.60 10.61
CA HIS A 50 -15.45 10.04 11.03
C HIS A 50 -15.46 8.51 10.94
N GLY A 51 -14.33 7.91 10.63
CA GLY A 51 -14.14 6.45 10.62
C GLY A 51 -14.23 5.81 9.24
N VAL A 52 -14.80 6.47 8.23
CA VAL A 52 -14.84 5.91 6.86
C VAL A 52 -13.44 5.84 6.26
N GLY A 53 -12.60 6.86 6.48
CA GLY A 53 -11.19 6.84 6.09
C GLY A 53 -10.44 5.66 6.69
N SER A 54 -10.57 5.48 8.00
CA SER A 54 -10.03 4.34 8.74
C SER A 54 -10.59 2.98 8.27
N THR A 55 -11.86 2.90 7.91
CA THR A 55 -12.48 1.68 7.37
C THR A 55 -11.86 1.30 6.02
N VAL A 56 -11.77 2.25 5.09
CA VAL A 56 -11.13 2.03 3.78
C VAL A 56 -9.66 1.63 3.96
N LYS A 57 -8.95 2.29 4.88
CA LYS A 57 -7.56 1.91 5.18
C LYS A 57 -7.45 0.49 5.73
N THR A 58 -8.38 0.09 6.58
CA THR A 58 -8.42 -1.26 7.16
C THR A 58 -8.59 -2.30 6.06
N VAL A 59 -9.49 -2.08 5.11
CA VAL A 59 -9.64 -2.96 3.92
C VAL A 59 -8.33 -3.03 3.12
N ASN A 60 -7.69 -1.88 2.86
CA ASN A 60 -6.40 -1.86 2.17
C ASN A 60 -5.32 -2.64 2.92
N GLN A 61 -5.27 -2.56 4.25
CA GLN A 61 -4.27 -3.30 5.04
C GLN A 61 -4.59 -4.79 5.19
N LEU A 62 -5.86 -5.17 5.19
CA LEU A 62 -6.24 -6.58 5.11
C LEU A 62 -5.74 -7.20 3.79
N LEU A 63 -6.02 -6.54 2.66
CA LEU A 63 -5.51 -6.95 1.35
C LEU A 63 -3.98 -6.99 1.34
N ALA A 64 -3.32 -5.99 1.91
CA ALA A 64 -1.86 -5.96 2.03
C ALA A 64 -1.32 -7.20 2.74
N GLY A 65 -1.86 -7.53 3.92
CA GLY A 65 -1.44 -8.70 4.70
C GLY A 65 -1.64 -10.00 3.94
N VAL A 66 -2.83 -10.19 3.34
CA VAL A 66 -3.14 -11.40 2.54
C VAL A 66 -2.20 -11.54 1.36
N HIS A 67 -1.97 -10.46 0.60
CA HIS A 67 -1.07 -10.51 -0.55
C HIS A 67 0.37 -10.83 -0.16
N ILE A 68 0.87 -10.33 0.97
CA ILE A 68 2.22 -10.66 1.46
C ILE A 68 2.32 -12.14 1.81
N ALA A 69 1.37 -12.66 2.57
CA ALA A 69 1.37 -14.07 2.98
C ALA A 69 1.35 -15.00 1.75
N VAL A 70 0.41 -14.76 0.82
CA VAL A 70 0.27 -15.57 -0.39
C VAL A 70 1.46 -15.41 -1.34
N ALA A 71 2.08 -14.23 -1.42
CA ALA A 71 3.31 -14.05 -2.20
C ALA A 71 4.45 -14.94 -1.68
N ALA A 72 4.61 -15.04 -0.36
CA ALA A 72 5.62 -15.91 0.25
C ALA A 72 5.33 -17.40 -0.02
N GLU A 73 4.08 -17.83 0.12
CA GLU A 73 3.65 -19.20 -0.20
C GLU A 73 3.86 -19.53 -1.69
N ALA A 74 3.48 -18.63 -2.59
CA ALA A 74 3.65 -18.80 -4.03
C ALA A 74 5.13 -18.90 -4.43
N MET A 75 5.99 -18.06 -3.85
CA MET A 75 7.44 -18.16 -4.05
C MET A 75 7.98 -19.51 -3.56
N ALA A 76 7.64 -19.92 -2.34
CA ALA A 76 8.08 -21.20 -1.78
C ALA A 76 7.62 -22.39 -2.63
N PHE A 77 6.37 -22.36 -3.09
CA PHE A 77 5.82 -23.37 -3.99
C PHE A 77 6.56 -23.44 -5.32
N GLY A 78 6.72 -22.29 -6.01
CA GLY A 78 7.37 -22.24 -7.31
C GLY A 78 8.83 -22.70 -7.27
N VAL A 79 9.58 -22.27 -6.26
CA VAL A 79 10.97 -22.70 -6.06
C VAL A 79 11.05 -24.20 -5.76
N ARG A 80 10.18 -24.73 -4.90
CA ARG A 80 10.11 -26.17 -4.62
C ARG A 80 9.75 -26.98 -5.87
N ALA A 81 8.93 -26.44 -6.76
CA ALA A 81 8.56 -27.05 -8.03
C ALA A 81 9.66 -26.93 -9.11
N GLY A 82 10.78 -26.27 -8.82
CA GLY A 82 11.93 -26.16 -9.71
C GLY A 82 11.97 -24.91 -10.58
N ALA A 83 11.10 -23.92 -10.34
CA ALA A 83 11.18 -22.64 -11.04
C ALA A 83 12.36 -21.80 -10.53
N ASP A 84 13.03 -21.09 -11.45
CA ASP A 84 14.02 -20.08 -11.05
C ASP A 84 13.33 -18.93 -10.30
N PRO A 85 13.79 -18.57 -9.09
CA PRO A 85 13.13 -17.54 -8.28
C PRO A 85 13.03 -16.17 -8.98
N LYS A 86 14.03 -15.78 -9.78
CA LYS A 86 14.06 -14.47 -10.45
C LYS A 86 13.12 -14.45 -11.65
N ALA A 87 13.14 -15.50 -12.47
CA ALA A 87 12.20 -15.65 -13.57
C ALA A 87 10.75 -15.70 -13.06
N LEU A 88 10.50 -16.38 -11.94
CA LEU A 88 9.18 -16.40 -11.30
C LEU A 88 8.73 -15.00 -10.88
N TYR A 89 9.62 -14.23 -10.23
CA TYR A 89 9.36 -12.83 -9.89
C TYR A 89 9.00 -12.00 -11.12
N GLU A 90 9.83 -12.02 -12.16
CA GLU A 90 9.65 -11.23 -13.38
C GLU A 90 8.33 -11.55 -14.09
N VAL A 91 8.02 -12.83 -14.30
CA VAL A 91 6.80 -13.26 -14.99
C VAL A 91 5.55 -12.86 -14.22
N ILE A 92 5.51 -13.11 -12.91
CA ILE A 92 4.34 -12.76 -12.10
C ILE A 92 4.19 -11.25 -11.97
N SER A 93 5.29 -10.49 -11.85
CA SER A 93 5.26 -9.04 -11.78
C SER A 93 4.54 -8.39 -12.98
N GLY A 94 4.70 -8.95 -14.18
CA GLY A 94 4.01 -8.50 -15.40
C GLY A 94 2.65 -9.17 -15.67
N SER A 95 2.21 -10.10 -14.82
CA SER A 95 0.99 -10.89 -15.02
C SER A 95 -0.16 -10.42 -14.12
N ALA A 96 -1.38 -10.88 -14.41
CA ALA A 96 -2.57 -10.55 -13.63
C ALA A 96 -2.54 -11.02 -12.15
N GLY A 97 -1.67 -11.99 -11.82
CA GLY A 97 -1.43 -12.42 -10.44
C GLY A 97 -0.57 -11.46 -9.61
N SER A 98 -0.03 -10.41 -10.23
CA SER A 98 0.78 -9.39 -9.56
C SER A 98 -0.03 -8.59 -8.54
N SER A 99 0.66 -8.09 -7.52
CA SER A 99 0.11 -7.09 -6.60
C SER A 99 1.18 -6.07 -6.24
N TRP A 100 0.80 -4.93 -5.67
CA TRP A 100 1.80 -3.99 -5.15
C TRP A 100 2.72 -4.67 -4.12
N MET A 101 2.15 -5.53 -3.24
CA MET A 101 2.91 -6.24 -2.22
C MET A 101 3.88 -7.26 -2.82
N TRP A 102 3.51 -7.92 -3.92
CA TRP A 102 4.44 -8.78 -4.67
C TRP A 102 5.67 -8.00 -5.13
N ASN A 103 5.43 -6.93 -5.89
CA ASN A 103 6.50 -6.09 -6.46
C ASN A 103 7.36 -5.43 -5.38
N ASN A 104 6.75 -5.08 -4.24
CA ASN A 104 7.47 -4.43 -3.16
C ASN A 104 8.18 -5.42 -2.24
N ARG A 105 7.66 -6.63 -1.98
CA ARG A 105 8.18 -7.55 -0.94
C ARG A 105 9.00 -8.72 -1.48
N VAL A 106 8.69 -9.25 -2.65
CA VAL A 106 9.46 -10.38 -3.22
C VAL A 106 10.94 -10.02 -3.46
N PRO A 107 11.31 -8.80 -3.91
CA PRO A 107 12.73 -8.42 -4.02
C PRO A 107 13.50 -8.56 -2.71
N HIS A 108 12.89 -8.24 -1.57
CA HIS A 108 13.50 -8.45 -0.24
C HIS A 108 13.76 -9.93 0.05
N ILE A 109 12.83 -10.80 -0.32
CA ILE A 109 12.98 -12.25 -0.18
C ILE A 109 14.14 -12.75 -1.05
N LEU A 110 14.21 -12.30 -2.31
CA LEU A 110 15.28 -12.68 -3.25
C LEU A 110 16.66 -12.22 -2.80
N ASN A 111 16.73 -11.03 -2.19
CA ASN A 111 17.97 -10.44 -1.70
C ASN A 111 18.33 -10.85 -0.27
N ASN A 112 17.44 -11.59 0.42
CA ASN A 112 17.57 -11.93 1.83
C ASN A 112 17.75 -10.69 2.74
N ASP A 113 17.07 -9.58 2.40
CA ASP A 113 17.15 -8.30 3.11
C ASP A 113 15.79 -7.94 3.72
N TYR A 114 15.69 -8.11 5.04
CA TYR A 114 14.47 -7.86 5.83
C TYR A 114 14.57 -6.58 6.66
N THR A 115 15.42 -5.63 6.26
CA THR A 115 15.45 -4.32 6.91
C THR A 115 14.08 -3.60 6.79
N PRO A 116 13.60 -2.92 7.85
CA PRO A 116 12.27 -2.28 7.88
C PRO A 116 12.07 -1.14 6.87
#